data_AF-A0A1H4ZGL2-F1
#
_entry.id   AF-A0A1H4ZGL2-F1
#
_cell.length_a   1.000
_cell.length_b   1.000
_cell.length_c   1.000
_cell.angle_alpha   90.00
_cell.angle_beta   90.00
_cell.angle_gamma   90.00
#
_symmetry.space_group_name_H-M   'P 1'
#
loop_
_entity.id
_entity.type
_entity.pdbx_description
1 polymer ?
#
loop_
_entity_poly.entity_id
_entity_poly.type
_entity_poly.pdbx_seq_one_letter_code
_entity_poly.pdbx_strand_id
1 'polypeptide(L)'
;MAAEEVADLVAVDAKLKRIKAELKAAVTARGSHLMDLYGVGPAGAARVLADVGDVARFADRNRFASWTGTAPLDASSGEQNRHRLSRAGNRRMNHVLHVAAIVQIRHDTEGRAYYRRKLAAGKTPMEALRCLKRRLSDVVYRQLVADAQQLAGAGPGGHCGATLQSSAADSHPLIDTSDQPLPGPAKPTLRRPSAGRKTLTKAAP
;
A
#
# COMPACT_ATOMS: atom_id res chain seq x y z
N MET A 1 24.50 -30.48 -31.28
CA MET A 1 23.04 -30.23 -31.35
C MET A 1 22.17 -30.95 -30.32
N ALA A 2 22.70 -31.67 -29.33
CA ALA A 2 21.94 -31.85 -28.07
C ALA A 2 22.83 -31.55 -26.86
N ALA A 3 24.10 -31.95 -26.95
CA ALA A 3 25.11 -31.62 -25.95
C ALA A 3 25.44 -30.12 -25.87
N GLU A 4 25.40 -29.40 -27.00
CA GLU A 4 25.68 -27.96 -27.05
C GLU A 4 24.56 -27.15 -26.38
N GLU A 5 23.31 -27.50 -26.62
CA GLU A 5 22.12 -26.88 -26.06
C GLU A 5 22.04 -27.12 -24.54
N VAL A 6 22.43 -28.31 -24.08
CA VAL A 6 22.54 -28.61 -22.65
C VAL A 6 23.65 -27.77 -22.01
N ALA A 7 24.80 -27.59 -22.67
CA ALA A 7 25.87 -26.73 -22.18
C ALA A 7 25.41 -25.26 -22.07
N ASP A 8 24.67 -24.76 -23.05
CA ASP A 8 24.09 -23.41 -23.03
C ASP A 8 23.11 -23.22 -21.86
N LEU A 9 22.24 -24.19 -21.59
CA LEU A 9 21.33 -24.15 -20.44
C LEU A 9 22.10 -24.06 -19.12
N VAL A 10 23.15 -24.87 -18.95
CA VAL A 10 24.01 -24.84 -17.75
C VAL A 10 24.69 -23.48 -17.61
N ALA A 11 25.18 -22.89 -18.70
CA ALA A 11 25.83 -21.58 -18.69
C ALA A 11 24.85 -20.46 -18.30
N VAL A 12 23.63 -20.48 -18.85
CA VAL A 12 22.57 -19.51 -18.51
C VAL A 12 22.14 -19.65 -17.05
N ASP A 13 22.02 -20.87 -16.52
CA ASP A 13 21.69 -21.11 -15.11
C ASP A 13 22.77 -20.59 -14.16
N ALA A 14 24.05 -20.78 -14.51
CA ALA A 14 25.16 -20.23 -13.75
C ALA A 14 25.11 -18.68 -13.74
N LYS A 15 24.83 -18.07 -14.89
CA LYS A 15 24.65 -16.61 -15.01
C LYS A 15 23.45 -16.11 -14.19
N LEU A 16 22.33 -16.81 -14.22
CA LEU A 16 21.14 -16.49 -13.42
C LEU A 16 21.41 -16.56 -11.92
N LYS A 17 22.14 -17.59 -11.46
CA LYS A 17 22.55 -17.73 -10.05
C LYS A 17 23.43 -16.55 -9.62
N ARG A 18 24.42 -16.18 -10.43
CA ARG A 18 25.29 -15.03 -10.17
C ARG A 18 24.51 -13.73 -10.04
N ILE A 19 23.67 -13.41 -11.02
CA ILE A 19 22.85 -12.19 -11.01
C ILE A 19 21.90 -12.17 -9.80
N LYS A 20 21.28 -13.30 -9.45
CA LYS A 20 20.43 -13.38 -8.25
C LYS A 20 21.21 -13.08 -6.97
N ALA A 21 22.45 -13.52 -6.85
CA ALA A 21 23.32 -13.22 -5.71
C ALA A 21 23.66 -11.73 -5.65
N GLU A 22 24.02 -11.12 -6.79
CA GLU A 22 24.28 -9.68 -6.90
C GLU A 22 23.04 -8.85 -6.50
N LEU A 23 21.85 -9.22 -6.99
CA LEU A 23 20.60 -8.56 -6.62
C LEU A 23 20.31 -8.70 -5.12
N LYS A 24 20.56 -9.87 -4.52
CA LYS A 24 20.40 -10.08 -3.07
C LYS A 24 21.31 -9.14 -2.28
N ALA A 25 22.59 -9.07 -2.67
CA ALA A 25 23.56 -8.18 -2.04
C ALA A 25 23.14 -6.72 -2.17
N ALA A 26 22.71 -6.29 -3.36
CA ALA A 26 22.26 -4.91 -3.61
C ALA A 26 21.00 -4.53 -2.82
N VAL A 27 20.03 -5.44 -2.68
CA VAL A 27 18.81 -5.22 -1.87
C VAL A 27 19.18 -5.10 -0.39
N THR A 28 20.06 -5.99 0.10
CA THR A 28 20.49 -6.00 1.51
C THR A 28 21.32 -4.76 1.85
N ALA A 29 22.20 -4.32 0.95
CA ALA A 29 23.00 -3.11 1.12
C ALA A 29 22.16 -1.82 1.19
N ARG A 30 20.94 -1.84 0.63
CA ARG A 30 19.96 -0.75 0.79
C ARG A 30 19.19 -0.80 2.10
N GLY A 31 19.47 -1.77 2.98
CA GLY A 31 18.76 -1.97 4.25
C GLY A 31 17.32 -2.46 4.08
N SER A 32 16.99 -3.09 2.94
CA SER A 32 15.60 -3.51 2.69
C SER A 32 15.31 -4.92 3.17
N HIS A 33 14.17 -5.07 3.83
CA HIS A 33 13.66 -6.33 4.37
C HIS A 33 12.57 -6.96 3.48
N LEU A 34 12.42 -6.50 2.24
CA LEU A 34 11.41 -7.05 1.31
C LEU A 34 11.56 -8.54 1.04
N MET A 35 12.77 -9.10 1.16
CA MET A 35 13.01 -10.53 0.95
C MET A 35 12.54 -11.41 2.12
N ASP A 36 12.21 -10.81 3.27
CA ASP A 36 11.63 -11.51 4.42
C ASP A 36 10.15 -11.84 4.18
N LEU A 37 9.53 -11.16 3.19
CA LEU A 37 8.17 -11.44 2.76
C LEU A 37 8.14 -12.75 1.95
N TYR A 38 7.43 -13.75 2.46
CA TYR A 38 7.34 -15.06 1.80
C TYR A 38 6.87 -14.93 0.35
N GLY A 39 7.66 -15.48 -0.59
CA GLY A 39 7.40 -15.40 -2.03
C GLY A 39 8.00 -14.18 -2.74
N VAL A 40 8.69 -13.29 -2.03
CA VAL A 40 9.48 -12.19 -2.61
C VAL A 40 10.97 -12.56 -2.60
N GLY A 41 11.49 -12.96 -3.75
CA GLY A 41 12.93 -13.23 -3.93
C GLY A 41 13.74 -12.00 -4.35
N PRO A 42 15.07 -12.13 -4.52
CA PRO A 42 15.97 -11.01 -4.84
C PRO A 42 15.56 -10.19 -6.07
N ALA A 43 15.15 -10.86 -7.16
CA ALA A 43 14.68 -10.18 -8.37
C ALA A 43 13.36 -9.43 -8.16
N GLY A 44 12.46 -9.98 -7.33
CA GLY A 44 11.21 -9.32 -6.95
C GLY A 44 11.48 -8.09 -6.11
N ALA A 45 12.25 -8.22 -5.03
CA ALA A 45 12.62 -7.13 -4.14
C ALA A 45 13.36 -6.01 -4.86
N ALA A 46 14.40 -6.33 -5.66
CA ALA A 46 15.11 -5.33 -6.45
C ALA A 46 14.20 -4.58 -7.42
N ARG A 47 13.23 -5.28 -8.04
CA ARG A 47 12.24 -4.65 -8.91
C ARG A 47 11.28 -3.75 -8.14
N VAL A 48 10.83 -4.16 -6.95
CA VAL A 48 10.01 -3.30 -6.08
C VAL A 48 10.76 -2.00 -5.77
N LEU A 49 12.00 -2.09 -5.30
CA LEU A 49 12.80 -0.91 -4.98
C LEU A 49 13.02 -0.01 -6.20
N ALA A 50 13.32 -0.59 -7.36
CA ALA A 50 13.54 0.17 -8.60
C ALA A 50 12.29 0.88 -9.12
N ASP A 51 11.11 0.22 -9.08
CA ASP A 51 9.88 0.80 -9.61
C ASP A 51 9.22 1.80 -8.63
N VAL A 52 9.40 1.57 -7.33
CA VAL A 52 8.89 2.47 -6.27
C VAL A 52 9.75 3.73 -6.19
N GLY A 53 11.08 3.59 -6.10
CA GLY A 53 11.97 4.69 -5.75
C GLY A 53 11.72 5.10 -4.30
N ASP A 54 11.32 6.36 -4.10
CA ASP A 54 10.90 6.86 -2.78
C ASP A 54 9.45 6.43 -2.48
N VAL A 55 9.23 5.77 -1.34
CA VAL A 55 7.90 5.35 -0.88
C VAL A 55 7.02 6.54 -0.48
N ALA A 56 7.60 7.68 -0.08
CA ALA A 56 6.86 8.87 0.34
C ALA A 56 6.03 9.51 -0.79
N ARG A 57 6.29 9.17 -2.06
CA ARG A 57 5.44 9.55 -3.21
C ARG A 57 4.00 9.03 -3.10
N PHE A 58 3.76 8.00 -2.29
CA PHE A 58 2.44 7.42 -2.09
C PHE A 58 1.85 7.90 -0.77
N ALA A 59 0.79 8.70 -0.85
CA ALA A 59 0.11 9.26 0.30
C ALA A 59 -0.41 8.20 1.28
N ASP A 60 -0.87 7.05 0.77
CA ASP A 60 -1.32 5.94 1.59
C ASP A 60 -1.22 4.58 0.87
N ARG A 61 -1.54 3.52 1.61
CA ARG A 61 -1.59 2.13 1.11
C ARG A 61 -2.58 1.93 -0.04
N ASN A 62 -3.65 2.72 -0.11
CA ASN A 62 -4.66 2.61 -1.15
C ASN A 62 -4.15 3.21 -2.47
N ARG A 63 -3.42 4.34 -2.42
CA ARG A 63 -2.72 4.92 -3.55
C ARG A 63 -1.68 3.94 -4.11
N PHE A 64 -0.95 3.26 -3.22
CA PHE A 64 -0.03 2.20 -3.60
C PHE A 64 -0.77 1.00 -4.24
N ALA A 65 -1.89 0.58 -3.68
CA ALA A 65 -2.70 -0.51 -4.24
C ALA A 65 -3.27 -0.18 -5.63
N SER A 66 -3.72 1.06 -5.84
CA SER A 66 -4.17 1.55 -7.15
C SER A 66 -3.00 1.58 -8.15
N TRP A 67 -1.84 2.08 -7.72
CA TRP A 67 -0.65 2.10 -8.57
C TRP A 67 -0.11 0.70 -8.89
N THR A 68 -0.22 -0.28 -8.00
CA THR A 68 0.18 -1.68 -8.27
C THR A 68 -0.90 -2.48 -9.01
N GLY A 69 -2.07 -1.87 -9.29
CA GLY A 69 -3.19 -2.54 -9.96
C GLY A 69 -3.84 -3.63 -9.10
N THR A 70 -3.80 -3.48 -7.76
CA THR A 70 -4.41 -4.40 -6.80
C THR A 70 -5.56 -3.78 -6.00
N ALA A 71 -5.92 -2.52 -6.27
CA ALA A 71 -7.09 -1.90 -5.66
C ALA A 71 -8.35 -2.78 -5.87
N PRO A 72 -9.28 -2.79 -4.90
CA PRO A 72 -10.53 -3.55 -5.05
C PRO A 72 -11.23 -3.19 -6.35
N LEU A 73 -11.68 -4.21 -7.08
CA LEU A 73 -12.60 -4.03 -8.19
C LEU A 73 -13.99 -4.28 -7.63
N ASP A 74 -14.86 -3.28 -7.67
CA ASP A 74 -16.24 -3.44 -7.25
C ASP A 74 -16.93 -4.49 -8.13
N ALA A 75 -17.62 -5.44 -7.50
CA ALA A 75 -18.21 -6.60 -8.17
C ALA A 75 -19.59 -6.32 -8.80
N SER A 76 -20.04 -5.08 -8.87
CA SER A 76 -21.27 -4.69 -9.57
C SER A 76 -21.24 -3.19 -9.88
N SER A 77 -20.88 -2.84 -11.12
CA SER A 77 -21.39 -1.64 -11.77
C SER A 77 -22.40 -2.17 -12.76
N GLY A 78 -23.69 -1.91 -12.52
CA GLY A 78 -24.78 -2.34 -13.37
C GLY A 78 -24.52 -2.04 -14.85
N GLU A 79 -25.06 -2.92 -15.69
CA GLU A 79 -25.02 -2.88 -17.15
C GLU A 79 -23.64 -3.02 -17.80
N GLN A 80 -23.50 -4.13 -18.52
CA GLN A 80 -22.41 -4.41 -19.44
C GLN A 80 -22.20 -3.25 -20.41
N ASN A 81 -21.29 -2.34 -20.08
CA ASN A 81 -20.56 -1.58 -21.09
C ASN A 81 -19.22 -2.31 -21.28
N ARG A 82 -18.91 -2.73 -22.51
CA ARG A 82 -17.62 -3.35 -22.83
C ARG A 82 -16.52 -2.31 -22.62
N HIS A 83 -15.98 -2.28 -21.41
CA HIS A 83 -14.87 -1.41 -21.06
C HIS A 83 -13.59 -2.04 -21.61
N ARG A 84 -12.87 -1.28 -22.44
CA ARG A 84 -11.47 -1.58 -22.84
C ARG A 84 -10.69 -2.03 -21.61
N LEU A 85 -9.75 -2.97 -21.82
CA LEU A 85 -8.82 -3.44 -20.79
C LEU A 85 -8.28 -2.25 -19.99
N SER A 86 -8.74 -2.08 -18.74
CA SER A 86 -8.12 -1.11 -17.86
C SER A 86 -6.67 -1.56 -17.65
N ARG A 87 -5.75 -0.81 -18.25
CA ARG A 87 -4.30 -0.91 -18.07
C ARG A 87 -3.85 -0.23 -16.78
N ALA A 88 -4.78 0.16 -15.91
CA ALA A 88 -4.46 0.91 -14.70
C ALA A 88 -3.53 0.09 -13.80
N GLY A 89 -2.43 0.73 -13.40
CA GLY A 89 -1.42 0.17 -12.50
C GLY A 89 -0.19 -0.43 -13.20
N ASN A 90 0.92 -0.44 -12.47
CA ASN A 90 2.21 -0.97 -12.87
C ASN A 90 2.13 -2.51 -13.01
N ARG A 91 2.16 -2.99 -14.26
CA ARG A 91 2.10 -4.41 -14.60
C ARG A 91 3.28 -5.22 -14.06
N ARG A 92 4.46 -4.62 -13.97
CA ARG A 92 5.65 -5.28 -13.40
C ARG A 92 5.45 -5.55 -11.92
N MET A 93 4.97 -4.55 -11.18
CA MET A 93 4.62 -4.71 -9.76
C MET A 93 3.49 -5.70 -9.55
N ASN A 94 2.46 -5.64 -10.39
CA ASN A 94 1.36 -6.59 -10.33
C ASN A 94 1.81 -8.05 -10.55
N HIS A 95 2.80 -8.25 -11.44
CA HIS A 95 3.43 -9.55 -11.67
C HIS A 95 4.24 -10.01 -10.46
N VAL A 96 5.05 -9.15 -9.84
CA VAL A 96 5.77 -9.48 -8.59
C VAL A 96 4.80 -9.94 -7.50
N LEU A 97 3.71 -9.19 -7.29
CA LEU A 97 2.68 -9.55 -6.30
C LEU A 97 1.94 -10.85 -6.67
N HIS A 98 1.74 -11.11 -7.96
CA HIS A 98 1.15 -12.37 -8.43
C HIS A 98 2.07 -13.56 -8.15
N VAL A 99 3.35 -13.47 -8.48
CA VAL A 99 4.34 -14.53 -8.20
C VAL A 99 4.41 -14.81 -6.71
N ALA A 100 4.50 -13.76 -5.87
CA ALA A 100 4.49 -13.91 -4.42
C ALA A 100 3.21 -14.60 -3.90
N ALA A 101 2.04 -14.24 -4.45
CA ALA A 101 0.77 -14.89 -4.11
C ALA A 101 0.75 -16.38 -4.47
N ILE A 102 1.22 -16.75 -5.67
CA ILE A 102 1.28 -18.14 -6.10
C ILE A 102 2.23 -18.94 -5.22
N VAL A 103 3.40 -18.39 -4.89
CA VAL A 103 4.36 -19.03 -3.98
C VAL A 103 3.72 -19.23 -2.60
N GLN A 104 3.07 -18.22 -2.03
CA GLN A 104 2.36 -18.38 -0.75
C GLN A 104 1.25 -19.43 -0.80
N ILE A 105 0.49 -19.53 -1.91
CA ILE A 105 -0.54 -20.56 -2.07
C ILE A 105 0.07 -21.97 -2.16
N ARG A 106 1.28 -22.12 -2.71
CA ARG A 106 1.97 -23.41 -2.87
C ARG A 106 2.65 -23.94 -1.61
N HIS A 107 2.84 -23.12 -0.60
CA HIS A 107 3.46 -23.51 0.67
C HIS A 107 2.56 -23.25 1.87
N ASP A 108 2.90 -23.83 3.02
CA ASP A 108 2.12 -23.62 4.24
C ASP A 108 2.42 -22.24 4.82
N THR A 109 1.55 -21.28 4.53
CA THR A 109 1.75 -19.87 4.85
C THR A 109 0.43 -19.20 5.25
N GLU A 110 0.54 -18.07 5.95
CA GLU A 110 -0.59 -17.18 6.22
C GLU A 110 -1.31 -16.70 4.94
N GLY A 111 -0.61 -16.66 3.80
CA GLY A 111 -1.20 -16.33 2.51
C GLY A 111 -2.14 -17.43 2.01
N ARG A 112 -1.70 -18.69 2.09
CA ARG A 112 -2.53 -19.86 1.79
C ARG A 112 -3.75 -19.93 2.72
N ALA A 113 -3.55 -19.73 4.02
CA ALA A 113 -4.65 -19.74 4.99
C ALA A 113 -5.68 -18.66 4.65
N TYR A 114 -5.23 -17.43 4.35
CA TYR A 114 -6.12 -16.35 3.91
C TYR A 114 -6.86 -16.67 2.61
N TYR A 115 -6.17 -17.21 1.61
CA TYR A 115 -6.77 -17.62 0.34
C TYR A 115 -7.87 -18.66 0.56
N ARG A 116 -7.62 -19.69 1.37
CA ARG A 116 -8.60 -20.72 1.73
C ARG A 116 -9.80 -20.15 2.47
N ARG A 117 -9.59 -19.20 3.40
CA ARG A 117 -10.71 -18.50 4.07
C ARG A 117 -11.59 -17.74 3.08
N LYS A 118 -11.01 -17.13 2.04
CA LYS A 118 -11.80 -16.44 1.00
C LYS A 118 -12.59 -17.42 0.13
N LEU A 119 -12.02 -18.57 -0.20
CA LEU A 119 -12.77 -19.64 -0.88
C LEU A 119 -13.95 -20.13 -0.03
N ALA A 120 -13.72 -20.38 1.26
CA ALA A 120 -14.76 -20.79 2.21
C ALA A 120 -15.87 -19.75 2.36
N ALA A 121 -15.54 -18.46 2.19
CA ALA A 121 -16.51 -17.36 2.17
C ALA A 121 -17.25 -17.20 0.82
N GLY A 122 -17.18 -18.20 -0.08
CA GLY A 122 -17.90 -18.21 -1.35
C GLY A 122 -17.24 -17.44 -2.50
N LYS A 123 -15.99 -16.97 -2.34
CA LYS A 123 -15.26 -16.32 -3.44
C LYS A 123 -14.72 -17.34 -4.43
N THR A 124 -14.79 -17.01 -5.70
CA THR A 124 -14.12 -17.78 -6.76
C THR A 124 -12.59 -17.78 -6.55
N PRO A 125 -11.86 -18.78 -7.07
CA PRO A 125 -10.39 -18.80 -7.03
C PRO A 125 -9.74 -17.50 -7.51
N MET A 126 -10.28 -16.89 -8.57
CA MET A 126 -9.78 -15.63 -9.11
C MET A 126 -10.02 -14.44 -8.18
N GLU A 127 -11.20 -14.36 -7.56
CA GLU A 127 -11.47 -13.32 -6.56
C GLU A 127 -10.62 -13.50 -5.30
N ALA A 128 -10.48 -14.72 -4.80
CA ALA A 128 -9.64 -15.02 -3.64
C ALA A 128 -8.16 -14.66 -3.92
N LEU A 129 -7.67 -14.93 -5.13
CA LEU A 129 -6.33 -14.52 -5.56
C LEU A 129 -6.19 -12.99 -5.64
N ARG A 130 -7.20 -12.27 -6.16
CA ARG A 130 -7.21 -10.79 -6.14
C ARG A 130 -7.16 -10.25 -4.71
N CYS A 131 -7.94 -10.82 -3.80
CA CYS A 131 -7.90 -10.47 -2.38
C CYS A 131 -6.51 -10.70 -1.77
N LEU A 132 -5.85 -11.82 -2.09
CA LEU A 132 -4.50 -12.10 -1.60
C LEU A 132 -3.49 -11.10 -2.16
N LYS A 133 -3.54 -10.79 -3.46
CA LYS A 133 -2.67 -9.77 -4.07
C LYS A 133 -2.87 -8.39 -3.45
N ARG A 134 -4.12 -7.99 -3.16
CA ARG A 134 -4.42 -6.74 -2.43
C ARG A 134 -3.75 -6.73 -1.05
N ARG A 135 -3.85 -7.83 -0.30
CA ARG A 135 -3.19 -7.99 1.01
C ARG A 135 -1.67 -7.90 0.89
N LEU A 136 -1.08 -8.57 -0.10
CA LEU A 136 0.37 -8.50 -0.34
C LEU A 136 0.83 -7.10 -0.70
N SER A 137 0.03 -6.34 -1.46
CA SER A 137 0.30 -4.93 -1.73
C SER A 137 0.39 -4.10 -0.45
N ASP A 138 -0.53 -4.31 0.50
CA ASP A 138 -0.46 -3.65 1.82
C ASP A 138 0.76 -4.07 2.64
N VAL A 139 1.12 -5.35 2.60
CA VAL A 139 2.30 -5.87 3.30
C VAL A 139 3.59 -5.26 2.74
N VAL A 140 3.73 -5.23 1.41
CA VAL A 140 4.89 -4.63 0.72
C VAL A 140 4.97 -3.14 1.02
N TYR A 141 3.86 -2.40 0.96
CA TYR A 141 3.85 -0.98 1.30
C TYR A 141 4.30 -0.73 2.74
N ARG A 142 3.77 -1.50 3.70
CA ARG A 142 4.20 -1.38 5.11
C ARG A 142 5.68 -1.68 5.29
N GLN A 143 6.21 -2.69 4.59
CA GLN A 143 7.63 -3.01 4.66
C GLN A 143 8.48 -1.86 4.09
N LEU A 144 8.10 -1.30 2.95
CA LEU A 144 8.81 -0.16 2.36
C LEU A 144 8.82 1.07 3.28
N VAL A 145 7.72 1.35 3.96
CA VAL A 145 7.65 2.44 4.94
C VAL A 145 8.54 2.16 6.15
N ALA A 146 8.54 0.92 6.66
CA ALA A 146 9.40 0.51 7.77
C ALA A 146 10.89 0.62 7.41
N ASP A 147 11.28 0.11 6.23
CA ASP A 147 12.64 0.20 5.71
C ASP A 147 13.09 1.68 5.61
N ALA A 148 12.23 2.56 5.08
CA ALA A 148 12.51 4.00 4.97
C ALA A 148 12.67 4.69 6.33
N GLN A 149 11.85 4.33 7.32
CA GLN A 149 11.95 4.87 8.69
C GLN A 149 13.23 4.42 9.40
N GLN A 150 13.64 3.17 9.23
CA GLN A 150 14.88 2.65 9.79
C GLN A 150 16.11 3.35 9.22
N LEU A 151 16.11 3.63 7.91
CA LEU A 151 17.18 4.40 7.26
C LEU A 151 17.25 5.84 7.77
N ALA A 152 16.10 6.48 8.01
CA ALA A 152 16.05 7.84 8.56
C ALA A 152 16.49 7.89 10.04
N GLY A 153 16.15 6.87 10.84
CA GLY A 153 16.52 6.77 12.25
C GLY A 153 17.95 6.33 12.52
N ALA A 154 18.64 5.74 11.54
CA ALA A 154 20.02 5.29 11.65
C ALA A 154 21.08 6.37 11.32
N GLY A 155 20.67 7.62 11.15
CA GLY A 155 21.61 8.75 11.02
C GLY A 155 22.40 8.99 12.32
N PRO A 156 23.63 9.57 12.27
CA PRO A 156 24.45 9.85 13.47
C PRO A 156 23.88 10.92 14.43
N GLY A 157 22.64 11.37 14.24
CA GLY A 157 22.03 12.47 14.97
C GLY A 157 21.20 12.02 16.17
N GLY A 158 21.80 11.28 17.09
CA GLY A 158 21.14 10.87 18.32
C GLY A 158 21.39 11.84 19.47
N HIS A 159 20.43 12.73 19.76
CA HIS A 159 20.03 13.05 21.14
C HIS A 159 18.72 13.87 21.18
N CYS A 160 17.60 13.16 21.28
CA CYS A 160 16.40 13.69 21.93
C CYS A 160 16.56 13.41 23.44
N GLY A 161 17.25 14.30 24.14
CA GLY A 161 17.40 14.23 25.59
C GLY A 161 16.04 14.28 26.27
N ALA A 162 15.73 13.23 27.02
CA ALA A 162 14.60 13.17 27.92
C ALA A 162 14.81 14.06 29.16
N THR A 163 13.69 14.39 29.79
CA THR A 163 13.52 14.78 31.21
C THR A 163 14.16 16.09 31.71
N LEU A 164 13.30 17.08 31.94
CA LEU A 164 13.18 17.68 33.27
C LEU A 164 11.71 17.65 33.70
N GLN A 165 11.33 16.62 34.45
CA GLN A 165 10.46 16.88 35.60
C GLN A 165 11.37 17.39 36.71
N SER A 166 11.15 18.63 37.14
CA SER A 166 11.34 18.99 38.54
C SER A 166 10.38 20.10 38.93
N SER A 167 9.90 19.91 40.14
CA SER A 167 8.81 20.55 40.86
C SER A 167 9.32 21.66 41.77
N ALA A 168 8.38 22.47 42.26
CA ALA A 168 8.40 23.34 43.43
C ALA A 168 9.03 24.74 43.31
N ALA A 169 8.19 25.78 43.36
CA ALA A 169 8.08 26.64 44.55
C ALA A 169 6.84 27.54 44.45
N ASP A 170 6.24 27.75 45.61
CA ASP A 170 4.99 28.45 45.86
C ASP A 170 5.03 29.95 45.55
N SER A 171 3.91 30.50 45.07
CA SER A 171 3.35 31.74 45.63
C SER A 171 1.91 31.95 45.16
N HIS A 172 0.95 31.79 46.07
CA HIS A 172 -0.32 32.52 45.99
C HIS A 172 -0.05 33.99 46.37
N PRO A 173 -0.76 34.94 45.74
CA PRO A 173 -1.76 35.65 46.52
C PRO A 173 -3.07 35.94 45.77
N LEU A 174 -4.15 35.83 46.56
CA LEU A 174 -5.38 36.62 46.64
C LEU A 174 -6.06 37.18 45.37
N ILE A 175 -7.28 36.66 45.14
CA ILE A 175 -8.57 37.38 45.06
C ILE A 175 -8.57 38.72 44.31
N ASP A 176 -9.25 38.78 43.15
CA ASP A 176 -10.57 39.44 43.12
C ASP A 176 -11.47 38.93 41.99
N THR A 177 -12.75 38.96 42.31
CA THR A 177 -13.91 38.44 41.61
C THR A 177 -14.43 39.52 40.68
N SER A 178 -14.66 39.22 39.39
CA SER A 178 -15.66 39.97 38.65
C SER A 178 -16.29 39.13 37.55
N ASP A 179 -17.61 39.09 37.65
CA ASP A 179 -18.59 38.41 36.83
C ASP A 179 -18.66 38.88 35.36
N GLN A 180 -19.00 37.90 34.50
CA GLN A 180 -19.91 37.98 33.32
C GLN A 180 -19.42 38.61 31.99
N PRO A 181 -20.10 38.30 30.84
CA PRO A 181 -20.13 37.00 30.16
C PRO A 181 -19.81 37.10 28.65
N LEU A 182 -19.66 35.95 27.97
CA LEU A 182 -19.43 35.83 26.53
C LEU A 182 -20.45 36.58 25.64
N PRO A 183 -20.02 37.25 24.56
CA PRO A 183 -20.86 37.54 23.42
C PRO A 183 -21.02 36.30 22.53
N GLY A 184 -22.26 35.86 22.33
CA GLY A 184 -22.61 34.74 21.45
C GLY A 184 -22.36 35.01 19.95
N PRO A 185 -22.39 33.97 19.10
CA PRO A 185 -22.02 34.06 17.70
C PRO A 185 -23.03 34.87 16.86
N ALA A 186 -22.49 35.66 15.93
CA ALA A 186 -23.23 36.53 15.00
C ALA A 186 -24.18 35.75 14.06
N LYS A 187 -25.33 36.37 13.76
CA LYS A 187 -26.38 35.82 12.87
C LYS A 187 -25.97 35.95 11.38
N PRO A 188 -26.17 34.91 10.55
CA PRO A 188 -25.91 34.96 9.11
C PRO A 188 -26.93 35.82 8.34
N THR A 189 -26.45 36.73 7.49
CA THR A 189 -27.27 37.73 6.76
C THR A 189 -27.54 37.38 5.28
N LEU A 190 -27.44 36.12 4.85
CA LEU A 190 -27.71 35.76 3.45
C LEU A 190 -28.93 34.84 3.30
N ARG A 191 -29.95 35.41 2.66
CA ARG A 191 -31.25 34.82 2.32
C ARG A 191 -31.10 33.77 1.21
N ARG A 192 -31.63 32.57 1.43
CA ARG A 192 -31.78 31.50 0.41
C ARG A 192 -32.65 31.96 -0.76
N PRO A 193 -32.27 31.71 -2.02
CA PRO A 193 -33.20 31.69 -3.13
C PRO A 193 -34.07 30.42 -3.13
N SER A 194 -35.36 30.62 -3.37
CA SER A 194 -36.42 29.62 -3.44
C SER A 194 -36.46 28.85 -4.77
N ALA A 195 -37.08 27.68 -4.73
CA ALA A 195 -37.20 26.68 -5.78
C ALA A 195 -37.78 27.18 -7.12
N GLY A 196 -37.12 26.80 -8.22
CA GLY A 196 -37.71 26.78 -9.57
C GLY A 196 -38.28 25.40 -9.88
N ARG A 197 -39.60 25.26 -9.75
CA ARG A 197 -40.41 24.11 -10.15
C ARG A 197 -40.44 24.04 -11.69
N LYS A 198 -39.75 23.08 -12.32
CA LYS A 198 -39.97 22.78 -13.74
C LYS A 198 -41.20 21.88 -13.86
N THR A 199 -42.23 22.42 -14.49
CA THR A 199 -43.46 21.74 -14.89
C THR A 199 -43.18 20.69 -15.97
N LEU A 200 -43.80 19.52 -15.78
CA LEU A 200 -44.01 18.51 -16.81
C LEU A 200 -44.85 19.08 -17.95
N THR A 201 -44.42 18.87 -19.19
CA THR A 201 -45.31 18.99 -20.36
C THR A 201 -45.34 17.65 -21.07
N LYS A 202 -46.54 17.07 -21.09
CA LYS A 202 -46.94 15.88 -21.84
C LYS A 202 -47.46 16.35 -23.19
N ALA A 203 -46.99 15.78 -24.30
CA ALA A 203 -47.65 15.85 -25.59
C ALA A 203 -47.37 14.56 -26.37
N ALA A 204 -48.42 13.76 -26.52
CA ALA A 204 -48.64 12.81 -27.62
C ALA A 204 -49.50 13.56 -28.68
N PRO A 205 -49.91 13.01 -29.84
CA PRO A 205 -50.02 11.60 -30.25
C PRO A 205 -48.81 11.04 -30.98
#